data_AF-A0A1C7F6A8-F1
#
_entry.id   AF-A0A1C7F6A8-F1
#
_cell.length_a   1.000
_cell.length_b   1.000
_cell.length_c   1.000
_cell.angle_alpha   90.00
_cell.angle_beta   90.00
_cell.angle_gamma   90.00
#
_symmetry.space_group_name_H-M   'P 1'
#
loop_
_entity.id
_entity.type
_entity.pdbx_description
1 polymer ?
#
loop_
_entity_poly.entity_id
_entity_poly.type
_entity_poly.pdbx_seq_one_letter_code
_entity_poly.pdbx_strand_id
1 'polypeptide(L)'
;MSNIINPTLTPFSVLVNWSESNEFNEGEIDDFMDFEHKALAVAKQNPLGGYDKTNVTVIFENGDQHQCRLDLGCNGNDIGFADHCLSSIEYHQKHQFDADKPWLRNDEHHQQLIALMLTYHFDIGFVTDARIQIIKVTELAKQQERDKEQAKREQEEKEWQAHKANEKAFQAALVIPEWAKGVIVATYTEYDKERSEPYSGEHHTKTLRTIILAWSTHTRRLFPELRKACLNHVDTAFLNDKAQSTEHRSHYGIGQGAGLTDLDYNDHGWCIQKMVFWNEGNKAKYVPLGEVAIQE
;
A
#
# COMPACT_ATOMS: atom_id res chain seq x y z
N MET A 1 -55.84 -15.35 -25.43
CA MET A 1 -54.53 -14.68 -25.45
C MET A 1 -53.50 -15.77 -25.69
N SER A 2 -52.96 -15.82 -26.90
CA SER A 2 -51.96 -16.79 -27.33
C SER A 2 -50.73 -16.72 -26.44
N ASN A 3 -50.38 -17.81 -25.78
CA ASN A 3 -49.07 -18.01 -25.18
C ASN A 3 -48.05 -18.04 -26.31
N ILE A 4 -47.52 -16.87 -26.68
CA ILE A 4 -46.35 -16.77 -27.53
C ILE A 4 -45.20 -17.26 -26.65
N ILE A 5 -44.79 -18.51 -26.87
CA ILE A 5 -43.55 -19.04 -26.34
C ILE A 5 -42.47 -18.28 -27.10
N ASN A 6 -41.83 -17.31 -26.45
CA ASN A 6 -40.65 -16.67 -27.04
C ASN A 6 -39.58 -17.76 -27.23
N PRO A 7 -39.02 -17.91 -28.44
CA PRO A 7 -37.99 -18.91 -28.68
C PRO A 7 -36.77 -18.61 -27.80
N THR A 8 -36.23 -19.63 -27.16
CA THR A 8 -34.99 -19.51 -26.39
C THR A 8 -33.81 -19.43 -27.37
N LEU A 9 -32.90 -18.49 -27.17
CA LEU A 9 -31.72 -18.28 -28.02
C LEU A 9 -30.48 -18.82 -27.32
N THR A 10 -29.86 -19.84 -27.90
CA THR A 10 -28.59 -20.38 -27.41
C THR A 10 -27.43 -19.57 -27.99
N PRO A 11 -26.52 -19.03 -27.15
CA PRO A 11 -25.26 -18.49 -27.62
C PRO A 11 -24.43 -19.57 -28.32
N PHE A 12 -23.79 -19.22 -29.43
CA PHE A 12 -23.02 -20.16 -30.25
C PHE A 12 -21.52 -19.82 -30.25
N SER A 13 -21.15 -18.55 -30.44
CA SER A 13 -19.75 -18.12 -30.49
C SER A 13 -19.58 -16.70 -29.98
N VAL A 14 -18.35 -16.33 -29.65
CA VAL A 14 -18.00 -14.99 -29.17
C VAL A 14 -16.86 -14.44 -30.00
N LEU A 15 -17.06 -13.27 -30.60
CA LEU A 15 -16.01 -12.46 -31.20
C LEU A 15 -15.48 -11.48 -30.15
N VAL A 16 -14.16 -11.50 -29.90
CA VAL A 16 -13.49 -10.49 -29.10
C VAL A 16 -13.19 -9.27 -29.97
N ASN A 17 -13.84 -8.15 -29.67
CA ASN A 17 -13.59 -6.88 -30.36
C ASN A 17 -12.34 -6.17 -29.82
N TRP A 18 -12.08 -6.25 -28.51
CA TRP A 18 -10.84 -5.84 -27.86
C TRP A 18 -10.84 -6.28 -26.38
N SER A 19 -9.67 -6.38 -25.75
CA SER A 19 -9.53 -6.66 -24.30
C SER A 19 -8.36 -5.89 -23.68
N GLU A 20 -8.52 -5.48 -22.42
CA GLU A 20 -7.41 -5.04 -21.56
C GLU A 20 -6.58 -6.23 -21.04
N SER A 21 -7.13 -7.44 -21.06
CA SER A 21 -6.42 -8.66 -20.68
C SER A 21 -5.52 -9.13 -21.83
N ASN A 22 -4.31 -9.58 -21.50
CA ASN A 22 -3.39 -10.18 -22.46
C ASN A 22 -3.79 -11.61 -22.88
N GLU A 23 -4.84 -12.17 -22.29
CA GLU A 23 -5.31 -13.53 -22.60
C GLU A 23 -6.17 -13.57 -23.87
N PHE A 24 -6.78 -12.45 -24.26
CA PHE A 24 -7.64 -12.37 -25.45
C PHE A 24 -6.98 -11.59 -26.59
N ASN A 25 -7.16 -12.06 -27.82
CA ASN A 25 -6.69 -11.35 -29.00
C ASN A 25 -7.86 -10.64 -29.70
N GLU A 26 -7.61 -9.43 -30.21
CA GLU A 26 -8.59 -8.73 -31.06
C GLU A 26 -8.87 -9.55 -32.33
N GLY A 27 -10.15 -9.73 -32.65
CA GLY A 27 -10.61 -10.55 -33.77
C GLY A 27 -10.66 -12.05 -33.50
N GLU A 28 -10.30 -12.50 -32.29
CA GLU A 28 -10.44 -13.89 -31.87
C GLU A 28 -11.93 -14.29 -31.84
N ILE A 29 -12.24 -15.47 -32.36
CA ILE A 29 -13.57 -16.05 -32.32
C ILE A 29 -13.47 -17.40 -31.63
N ASP A 30 -14.15 -17.52 -30.50
CA ASP A 30 -14.18 -18.72 -29.68
C ASP A 30 -15.59 -19.35 -29.70
N ASP A 31 -15.67 -20.66 -29.47
CA ASP A 31 -16.91 -21.30 -29.01
C ASP A 31 -17.40 -20.60 -27.74
N PHE A 32 -18.72 -20.47 -27.57
CA PHE A 32 -19.26 -19.74 -26.43
C PHE A 32 -18.77 -20.27 -25.08
N MET A 33 -18.72 -21.59 -24.88
CA MET A 33 -18.28 -22.14 -23.60
C MET A 33 -16.77 -22.05 -23.41
N ASP A 34 -15.99 -22.17 -24.47
CA ASP A 34 -14.54 -21.94 -24.42
C ASP A 34 -14.24 -20.49 -23.99
N PHE A 35 -14.98 -19.52 -24.55
CA PHE A 35 -14.92 -18.12 -24.13
C PHE A 35 -15.30 -17.96 -22.64
N GLU A 36 -16.41 -18.53 -22.19
CA GLU A 36 -16.85 -18.41 -20.79
C GLU A 36 -15.81 -18.99 -19.81
N HIS A 37 -15.18 -20.11 -20.16
CA HIS A 37 -14.09 -20.68 -19.37
C HIS A 37 -12.86 -19.75 -19.30
N LYS A 38 -12.50 -19.15 -20.45
CA LYS A 38 -11.38 -18.21 -20.55
C LYS A 38 -11.66 -16.90 -19.81
N ALA A 39 -12.88 -16.36 -19.92
CA ALA A 39 -13.33 -15.17 -19.20
C ALA A 39 -13.28 -15.38 -17.68
N LEU A 40 -13.75 -16.54 -17.19
CA LEU A 40 -13.63 -16.91 -15.77
C LEU A 40 -12.17 -16.99 -15.32
N ALA A 41 -11.27 -17.51 -16.16
CA ALA A 41 -9.84 -17.56 -15.86
C ALA A 41 -9.24 -16.15 -15.73
N VAL A 42 -9.61 -15.23 -16.62
CA VAL A 42 -9.21 -13.81 -16.56
C VAL A 42 -9.77 -13.12 -15.32
N ALA A 43 -11.07 -13.27 -15.04
CA ALA A 43 -11.70 -12.64 -13.87
C ALA A 43 -11.00 -13.00 -12.55
N LYS A 44 -10.53 -14.25 -12.41
CA LYS A 44 -9.78 -14.73 -11.24
C LYS A 44 -8.40 -14.09 -11.06
N GLN A 45 -7.84 -13.44 -12.07
CA GLN A 45 -6.55 -12.75 -11.99
C GLN A 45 -6.64 -11.46 -11.16
N ASN A 46 -7.86 -10.95 -10.93
CA ASN A 46 -8.13 -9.73 -10.16
C ASN A 46 -8.86 -10.03 -8.83
N PRO A 47 -8.28 -10.86 -7.92
CA PRO A 47 -9.01 -11.43 -6.78
C PRO A 47 -9.35 -10.43 -5.67
N LEU A 48 -8.65 -9.29 -5.60
CA LEU A 48 -8.82 -8.27 -4.55
C LEU A 48 -9.47 -6.98 -5.04
N GLY A 49 -9.93 -6.96 -6.30
CA GLY A 49 -10.48 -5.78 -6.95
C GLY A 49 -9.74 -5.46 -8.25
N GLY A 50 -10.26 -4.48 -8.99
CA GLY A 50 -9.90 -4.28 -10.39
C GLY A 50 -10.68 -5.23 -11.32
N TYR A 51 -10.58 -4.96 -12.62
CA TYR A 51 -11.16 -5.78 -13.67
C TYR A 51 -10.47 -5.48 -14.99
N ASP A 52 -10.50 -6.44 -15.91
CA ASP A 52 -10.05 -6.27 -17.29
C ASP A 52 -11.26 -6.01 -18.18
N LYS A 53 -11.34 -4.83 -18.79
CA LYS A 53 -12.42 -4.54 -19.73
C LYS A 53 -12.25 -5.34 -21.00
N THR A 54 -13.31 -6.04 -21.40
CA THR A 54 -13.32 -6.85 -22.62
C THR A 54 -14.59 -6.57 -23.41
N ASN A 55 -14.46 -6.05 -24.62
CA ASN A 55 -15.60 -5.85 -25.50
C ASN A 55 -15.78 -7.06 -26.41
N VAL A 56 -16.99 -7.60 -26.43
CA VAL A 56 -17.31 -8.83 -27.15
C VAL A 56 -18.59 -8.68 -27.94
N THR A 57 -18.72 -9.48 -29.00
CA THR A 57 -19.95 -9.69 -29.74
C THR A 57 -20.32 -11.17 -29.65
N VAL A 58 -21.38 -11.48 -28.92
CA VAL A 58 -21.92 -12.84 -28.82
C VAL A 58 -22.86 -13.08 -29.98
N ILE A 59 -22.65 -14.19 -30.69
CA ILE A 59 -23.44 -14.62 -31.85
C ILE A 59 -24.28 -15.83 -31.43
N PHE A 60 -25.58 -15.77 -31.68
CA PHE A 60 -26.55 -16.82 -31.32
C PHE A 60 -26.81 -17.78 -32.50
N GLU A 61 -27.40 -18.94 -32.21
CA GLU A 61 -27.69 -19.97 -33.23
C GLU A 61 -28.54 -19.50 -34.41
N ASN A 62 -29.40 -18.49 -34.20
CA ASN A 62 -30.23 -17.90 -35.24
C ASN A 62 -29.52 -16.77 -36.04
N GLY A 63 -28.27 -16.47 -35.71
CA GLY A 63 -27.46 -15.40 -36.32
C GLY A 63 -27.60 -14.03 -35.66
N ASP A 64 -28.45 -13.89 -34.65
CA ASP A 64 -28.56 -12.65 -33.87
C ASP A 64 -27.26 -12.38 -33.11
N GLN A 65 -27.03 -11.09 -32.80
CA GLN A 65 -25.81 -10.64 -32.15
C GLN A 65 -26.10 -9.74 -30.95
N HIS A 66 -25.31 -9.91 -29.89
CA HIS A 66 -25.29 -9.02 -28.73
C HIS A 66 -23.85 -8.56 -28.49
N GLN A 67 -23.59 -7.28 -28.76
CA GLN A 67 -22.33 -6.64 -28.41
C GLN A 67 -22.42 -5.96 -27.05
N CYS A 68 -21.47 -6.25 -26.16
CA CYS A 68 -21.36 -5.58 -24.86
C CYS A 68 -19.90 -5.46 -24.40
N ARG A 69 -19.70 -4.69 -23.33
CA ARG A 69 -18.44 -4.67 -22.58
C ARG A 69 -18.63 -5.48 -21.30
N LEU A 70 -17.73 -6.42 -21.06
CA LEU A 70 -17.60 -7.16 -19.83
C LEU A 70 -16.49 -6.55 -18.99
N ASP A 71 -16.75 -6.37 -17.71
CA ASP A 71 -15.76 -5.96 -16.72
C ASP A 71 -15.27 -7.22 -16.01
N LEU A 72 -14.27 -7.92 -16.56
CA LEU A 72 -13.87 -9.25 -16.06
C LEU A 72 -13.06 -9.15 -14.77
N GLY A 73 -13.64 -9.58 -13.64
CA GLY A 73 -12.97 -9.49 -12.34
C GLY A 73 -13.73 -10.14 -11.19
N CYS A 74 -13.12 -10.13 -10.00
CA CYS A 74 -13.81 -10.53 -8.77
C CYS A 74 -14.59 -9.37 -8.14
N ASN A 75 -15.25 -9.63 -7.01
CA ASN A 75 -15.88 -8.60 -6.15
C ASN A 75 -17.08 -7.87 -6.78
N GLY A 76 -17.96 -8.62 -7.47
CA GLY A 76 -19.19 -8.09 -8.06
C GLY A 76 -19.04 -7.58 -9.49
N ASN A 77 -17.87 -7.81 -10.09
CA ASN A 77 -17.60 -7.64 -11.52
C ASN A 77 -18.05 -8.88 -12.31
N ASP A 78 -18.00 -8.80 -13.64
CA ASP A 78 -18.46 -9.87 -14.53
C ASP A 78 -17.49 -11.06 -14.51
N ILE A 79 -18.06 -12.26 -14.54
CA ILE A 79 -17.29 -13.52 -14.63
C ILE A 79 -17.18 -14.01 -16.08
N GLY A 80 -18.12 -13.57 -16.91
CA GLY A 80 -18.35 -13.97 -18.29
C GLY A 80 -19.63 -13.30 -18.80
N PHE A 81 -19.97 -13.52 -20.06
CA PHE A 81 -21.17 -12.95 -20.67
C PHE A 81 -22.45 -13.50 -20.06
N ALA A 82 -22.49 -14.80 -19.75
CA ALA A 82 -23.66 -15.42 -19.13
C ALA A 82 -23.94 -14.82 -17.75
N ASP A 83 -22.90 -14.69 -16.93
CA ASP A 83 -23.00 -14.05 -15.61
C ASP A 83 -23.40 -12.58 -15.71
N HIS A 84 -22.83 -11.82 -16.66
CA HIS A 84 -23.20 -10.42 -16.90
C HIS A 84 -24.71 -10.25 -17.19
N CYS A 85 -25.25 -11.09 -18.08
CA CYS A 85 -26.68 -11.05 -18.42
C CYS A 85 -27.55 -11.42 -17.22
N LEU A 86 -27.20 -12.49 -16.50
CA LEU A 86 -27.95 -12.94 -15.33
C LEU A 86 -27.91 -11.92 -14.19
N SER A 87 -26.74 -11.34 -13.90
CA SER A 87 -26.56 -10.27 -12.92
C SER A 87 -27.36 -9.02 -13.29
N SER A 88 -27.44 -8.67 -14.58
CA SER A 88 -28.27 -7.56 -15.07
C SER A 88 -29.76 -7.79 -14.85
N ILE A 89 -30.23 -9.02 -15.11
CA ILE A 89 -31.62 -9.43 -14.83
C ILE A 89 -31.90 -9.38 -13.33
N GLU A 90 -31.03 -9.96 -12.49
CA GLU A 90 -31.15 -9.97 -11.04
C GLU A 90 -31.20 -8.54 -10.46
N TYR A 91 -30.32 -7.66 -10.94
CA TYR A 91 -30.30 -6.25 -10.55
C TYR A 91 -31.60 -5.55 -10.92
N HIS A 92 -32.07 -5.73 -12.17
CA HIS A 92 -33.34 -5.16 -12.61
C HIS A 92 -34.51 -5.64 -11.76
N GLN A 93 -34.64 -6.95 -11.54
CA GLN A 93 -35.72 -7.54 -10.75
C GLN A 93 -35.76 -7.00 -9.32
N LYS A 94 -34.57 -6.86 -8.71
CA LYS A 94 -34.41 -6.36 -7.33
C LYS A 94 -34.75 -4.87 -7.20
N HIS A 95 -34.46 -4.07 -8.23
CA HIS A 95 -34.43 -2.61 -8.11
C HIS A 95 -35.46 -1.85 -8.97
N GLN A 96 -36.22 -2.52 -9.84
CA GLN A 96 -37.19 -1.88 -10.76
C GLN A 96 -38.28 -1.04 -10.06
N PHE A 97 -38.56 -1.31 -8.79
CA PHE A 97 -39.55 -0.58 -7.97
C PHE A 97 -38.93 0.45 -7.03
N ASP A 98 -37.60 0.59 -7.04
CA ASP A 98 -36.91 1.57 -6.22
C ASP A 98 -37.26 3.00 -6.69
N ALA A 99 -37.57 3.88 -5.73
CA ALA A 99 -38.00 5.24 -6.03
C ALA A 99 -36.89 6.09 -6.67
N ASP A 100 -35.62 5.81 -6.33
CA ASP A 100 -34.43 6.48 -6.84
C ASP A 100 -33.95 5.94 -8.20
N LYS A 101 -34.55 4.86 -8.72
CA LYS A 101 -34.16 4.23 -10.00
C LYS A 101 -35.33 4.11 -10.99
N PRO A 102 -36.04 5.21 -11.30
CA PRO A 102 -37.17 5.16 -12.22
C PRO A 102 -36.78 4.75 -13.65
N TRP A 103 -35.52 4.96 -14.04
CA TRP A 103 -35.00 4.58 -15.36
C TRP A 103 -35.08 3.08 -15.61
N LEU A 104 -34.98 2.23 -14.58
CA LEU A 104 -35.07 0.77 -14.73
C LEU A 104 -36.39 0.31 -15.34
N ARG A 105 -37.49 1.06 -15.14
CA ARG A 105 -38.83 0.73 -15.69
C ARG A 105 -39.27 1.63 -16.83
N ASN A 106 -38.72 2.84 -16.92
CA ASN A 106 -39.18 3.88 -17.84
C ASN A 106 -38.29 3.99 -19.09
N ASP A 107 -37.05 3.51 -19.04
CA ASP A 107 -36.16 3.51 -20.19
C ASP A 107 -36.50 2.32 -21.12
N GLU A 108 -36.95 2.64 -22.34
CA GLU A 108 -37.41 1.65 -23.30
C GLU A 108 -36.26 0.73 -23.75
N HIS A 109 -35.05 1.28 -23.92
CA HIS A 109 -33.88 0.50 -24.31
C HIS A 109 -33.48 -0.51 -23.24
N HIS A 110 -33.48 -0.10 -21.96
CA HIS A 110 -33.25 -0.99 -20.83
C HIS A 110 -34.30 -2.11 -20.78
N GLN A 111 -35.58 -1.78 -20.94
CA GLN A 111 -36.67 -2.77 -20.94
C GLN A 111 -36.54 -3.76 -22.09
N GLN A 112 -36.21 -3.29 -23.28
CA GLN A 112 -35.96 -4.15 -24.45
C GLN A 112 -34.74 -5.06 -24.21
N LEU A 113 -33.67 -4.55 -23.64
CA LEU A 113 -32.47 -5.33 -23.31
C LEU A 113 -32.77 -6.44 -22.30
N ILE A 114 -33.49 -6.12 -21.21
CA ILE A 114 -33.91 -7.14 -20.22
C ILE A 114 -34.81 -8.19 -20.86
N ALA A 115 -35.79 -7.77 -21.66
CA ALA A 115 -36.69 -8.68 -22.37
C ALA A 115 -35.91 -9.63 -23.29
N LEU A 116 -34.89 -9.12 -23.98
CA LEU A 116 -33.99 -9.90 -24.81
C LEU A 116 -33.15 -10.88 -23.98
N MET A 117 -32.50 -10.42 -22.90
CA MET A 117 -31.70 -11.29 -22.04
C MET A 117 -32.50 -12.44 -21.42
N LEU A 118 -33.80 -12.23 -21.13
CA LEU A 118 -34.71 -13.28 -20.65
C LEU A 118 -34.99 -14.37 -21.68
N THR A 119 -34.66 -14.16 -22.96
CA THR A 119 -34.76 -15.19 -24.02
C THR A 119 -33.50 -16.04 -24.15
N TYR A 120 -32.38 -15.66 -23.53
CA TYR A 120 -31.12 -16.37 -23.69
C TYR A 120 -31.08 -17.67 -22.89
N HIS A 121 -30.52 -18.72 -23.49
CA HIS A 121 -30.28 -20.01 -22.83
C HIS A 121 -28.83 -20.11 -22.37
N PHE A 122 -28.60 -20.12 -21.05
CA PHE A 122 -27.27 -20.27 -20.46
C PHE A 122 -27.15 -21.54 -19.62
N ASP A 123 -25.93 -22.06 -19.49
CA ASP A 123 -25.60 -23.07 -18.50
C ASP A 123 -25.53 -22.45 -17.09
N ILE A 124 -26.66 -22.52 -16.38
CA ILE A 124 -26.79 -22.00 -15.01
C ILE A 124 -25.90 -22.76 -14.02
N GLY A 125 -25.62 -24.05 -14.29
CA GLY A 125 -24.72 -24.85 -13.46
C GLY A 125 -23.31 -24.30 -13.51
N PHE A 126 -22.81 -24.05 -14.72
CA PHE A 126 -21.51 -23.41 -14.93
C PHE A 126 -21.42 -22.05 -14.23
N VAL A 127 -22.40 -21.16 -14.43
CA VAL A 127 -22.38 -19.82 -13.82
C VAL A 127 -22.37 -19.89 -12.29
N THR A 128 -23.16 -20.81 -11.72
CA THR A 128 -23.21 -21.01 -10.26
C THR A 128 -21.86 -21.49 -9.73
N ASP A 129 -21.24 -22.46 -10.38
CA ASP A 129 -19.91 -22.95 -10.00
C ASP A 129 -18.83 -21.89 -10.18
N ALA A 130 -18.91 -21.08 -11.23
CA ALA A 130 -18.02 -19.97 -11.51
C ALA A 130 -18.09 -18.91 -10.39
N ARG A 131 -19.30 -18.50 -9.99
CA ARG A 131 -19.53 -17.59 -8.85
C ARG A 131 -18.93 -18.14 -7.55
N ILE A 132 -19.11 -19.42 -7.26
CA ILE A 132 -18.51 -20.08 -6.09
C ILE A 132 -16.98 -20.03 -6.14
N GLN A 133 -16.38 -20.28 -7.30
CA GLN A 133 -14.93 -20.22 -7.47
C GLN A 133 -14.37 -18.81 -7.24
N ILE A 134 -15.06 -17.77 -7.74
CA ILE A 134 -14.68 -16.36 -7.53
C ILE A 134 -14.71 -16.00 -6.04
N ILE A 135 -15.75 -16.43 -5.30
CA ILE A 135 -15.82 -16.22 -3.84
C ILE A 135 -14.63 -16.86 -3.13
N LYS A 136 -14.29 -18.11 -3.48
CA LYS A 136 -13.15 -18.83 -2.88
C LYS A 136 -11.81 -18.15 -3.17
N VAL A 137 -11.58 -17.74 -4.42
CA VAL A 137 -10.37 -17.04 -4.85
C VAL A 137 -10.23 -15.70 -4.13
N THR A 138 -11.33 -14.95 -4.01
CA THR A 138 -11.37 -13.66 -3.29
C THR A 138 -11.03 -13.84 -1.81
N GLU A 139 -11.64 -14.82 -1.13
CA GLU A 139 -11.39 -15.04 0.29
C GLU A 139 -9.97 -15.52 0.57
N LEU A 140 -9.43 -16.40 -0.29
CA LEU A 140 -8.04 -16.85 -0.17
C LEU A 140 -7.06 -15.68 -0.31
N ALA A 141 -7.27 -14.80 -1.30
CA ALA A 141 -6.43 -13.63 -1.49
C ALA A 141 -6.52 -12.66 -0.30
N LYS A 142 -7.73 -12.44 0.24
CA LYS A 142 -7.93 -11.61 1.45
C LYS A 142 -7.22 -12.20 2.67
N GLN A 143 -7.26 -13.51 2.85
CA GLN A 143 -6.55 -14.18 3.94
C GLN A 143 -5.04 -14.01 3.80
N GLN A 144 -4.48 -14.16 2.59
CA GLN A 144 -3.06 -13.97 2.34
C GLN A 144 -2.59 -12.55 2.65
N GLU A 145 -3.35 -11.51 2.30
CA GLU A 145 -3.00 -10.13 2.66
C GLU A 145 -3.07 -9.89 4.18
N ARG A 146 -4.09 -10.43 4.86
CA ARG A 146 -4.17 -10.37 6.34
C ARG A 146 -2.98 -11.05 7.01
N ASP A 147 -2.59 -12.23 6.53
CA ASP A 147 -1.46 -12.99 7.07
C ASP A 147 -0.14 -12.25 6.86
N LYS A 148 0.07 -11.63 5.68
CA LYS A 148 1.24 -10.79 5.41
C LYS A 148 1.30 -9.56 6.32
N GLU A 149 0.17 -8.86 6.49
CA GLU A 149 0.09 -7.68 7.34
C GLU A 149 0.33 -8.04 8.82
N GLN A 150 -0.25 -9.15 9.28
CA GLN A 150 -0.01 -9.66 10.63
C GLN A 150 1.45 -10.05 10.84
N ALA A 151 2.06 -10.79 9.90
CA ALA A 151 3.47 -11.16 9.98
C ALA A 151 4.39 -9.93 10.03
N LYS A 152 4.09 -8.89 9.23
CA LYS A 152 4.81 -7.61 9.27
C LYS A 152 4.70 -6.94 10.63
N ARG A 153 3.49 -6.84 11.20
CA ARG A 153 3.26 -6.26 12.53
C ARG A 153 3.97 -7.04 13.64
N GLU A 154 3.93 -8.36 13.60
CA GLU A 154 4.62 -9.22 14.57
C GLU A 154 6.14 -9.06 14.51
N GLN A 155 6.70 -8.89 13.31
CA GLN A 155 8.12 -8.63 13.13
C GLN A 155 8.51 -7.25 13.67
N GLU A 156 7.73 -6.21 13.34
CA GLU A 156 7.94 -4.85 13.83
C GLU A 156 7.86 -4.78 15.37
N GLU A 157 6.89 -5.47 15.98
CA GLU A 157 6.77 -5.53 17.44
C GLU A 157 7.96 -6.26 18.08
N LYS A 158 8.44 -7.36 17.50
CA LYS A 158 9.63 -8.08 17.99
C LYS A 158 10.88 -7.19 17.91
N GLU A 159 11.08 -6.50 16.79
CA GLU A 159 12.20 -5.57 16.60
C GLU A 159 12.12 -4.40 17.58
N TRP A 160 10.93 -3.85 17.81
CA TRP A 160 10.70 -2.78 18.77
C TRP A 160 10.98 -3.21 20.22
N GLN A 161 10.52 -4.40 20.62
CA GLN A 161 10.78 -4.95 21.95
C GLN A 161 12.27 -5.25 22.15
N ALA A 162 12.93 -5.82 21.14
CA ALA A 162 14.37 -6.06 21.17
C ALA A 162 15.16 -4.75 21.26
N HIS A 163 14.79 -3.72 20.47
CA HIS A 163 15.40 -2.41 20.52
C HIS A 163 15.26 -1.78 21.92
N LYS A 164 14.06 -1.79 22.50
CA LYS A 164 13.82 -1.30 23.86
C LYS A 164 14.62 -2.05 24.93
N ALA A 165 14.70 -3.36 24.83
CA ALA A 165 15.48 -4.16 25.76
C ALA A 165 16.98 -3.83 25.68
N ASN A 166 17.50 -3.70 24.45
CA ASN A 166 18.89 -3.33 24.20
C ASN A 166 19.19 -1.91 24.69
N GLU A 167 18.31 -0.94 24.42
CA GLU A 167 18.46 0.43 24.90
C GLU A 167 18.46 0.49 26.43
N LYS A 168 17.55 -0.24 27.10
CA LYS A 168 17.53 -0.30 28.56
C LYS A 168 18.80 -0.92 29.14
N ALA A 169 19.29 -2.01 28.54
CA ALA A 169 20.53 -2.66 28.96
C ALA A 169 21.75 -1.74 28.77
N PHE A 170 21.81 -1.05 27.63
CA PHE A 170 22.82 -0.04 27.34
C PHE A 170 22.81 1.10 28.37
N GLN A 171 21.63 1.69 28.62
CA GLN A 171 21.48 2.78 29.59
C GLN A 171 21.88 2.37 31.00
N ALA A 172 21.61 1.12 31.40
CA ALA A 172 22.01 0.59 32.71
C ALA A 172 23.53 0.38 32.83
N ALA A 173 24.23 0.17 31.72
CA ALA A 173 25.68 -0.02 31.69
C ALA A 173 26.48 1.30 31.63
N LEU A 174 25.83 2.44 31.38
CA LEU A 174 26.50 3.72 31.27
C LEU A 174 27.04 4.23 32.61
N VAL A 175 28.31 4.59 32.63
CA VAL A 175 28.93 5.32 33.75
C VAL A 175 28.82 6.81 33.47
N ILE A 176 27.78 7.45 34.01
CA ILE A 176 27.51 8.88 33.81
C ILE A 176 28.09 9.68 34.99
N PRO A 177 29.02 10.63 34.74
CA PRO A 177 29.56 11.46 35.81
C PRO A 177 28.49 12.30 36.53
N GLU A 178 28.67 12.49 37.84
CA GLU A 178 27.74 13.25 38.67
C GLU A 178 27.60 14.71 38.20
N TRP A 179 28.70 15.31 37.73
CA TRP A 179 28.71 16.68 37.21
C TRP A 179 28.04 16.83 35.84
N ALA A 180 27.79 15.74 35.11
CA ALA A 180 27.27 15.79 33.76
C ALA A 180 25.85 16.37 33.73
N LYS A 181 25.65 17.41 32.93
CA LYS A 181 24.36 18.09 32.68
C LYS A 181 23.74 17.71 31.34
N GLY A 182 24.46 16.97 30.51
CA GLY A 182 23.97 16.45 29.24
C GLY A 182 24.99 15.53 28.57
N VAL A 183 24.61 15.03 27.40
CA VAL A 183 25.43 14.19 26.53
C VAL A 183 25.48 14.78 25.13
N ILE A 184 26.63 14.68 24.47
CA ILE A 184 26.82 15.06 23.06
C ILE A 184 26.80 13.78 22.24
N VAL A 185 25.88 13.73 21.28
CA VAL A 185 25.61 12.55 20.46
C VAL A 185 25.70 12.92 19.00
N ALA A 186 26.38 12.07 18.22
CA ALA A 186 26.35 12.10 16.77
C ALA A 186 25.38 11.04 16.25
N THR A 187 24.54 11.42 15.29
CA THR A 187 23.66 10.51 14.56
C THR A 187 23.96 10.62 13.07
N TYR A 188 24.11 9.49 12.39
CA TYR A 188 24.13 9.42 10.93
C TYR A 188 22.78 8.91 10.43
N THR A 189 22.10 9.72 9.63
CA THR A 189 20.79 9.38 9.05
C THR A 189 20.86 9.29 7.53
N GLU A 190 20.01 8.44 6.95
CA GLU A 190 19.79 8.35 5.51
C GLU A 190 18.31 8.54 5.18
N TYR A 191 18.04 8.92 3.93
CA TYR A 191 16.67 8.94 3.41
C TYR A 191 16.05 7.54 3.44
N ASP A 192 14.85 7.45 4.03
CA ASP A 192 14.09 6.20 4.07
C ASP A 192 13.12 6.16 2.88
N LYS A 193 13.59 5.65 1.75
CA LYS A 193 12.80 5.55 0.52
C LYS A 193 11.57 4.64 0.68
N GLU A 194 11.62 3.65 1.58
CA GLU A 194 10.53 2.69 1.76
C GLU A 194 9.36 3.29 2.54
N ARG A 195 9.66 4.17 3.51
CA ARG A 195 8.64 4.85 4.31
C ARG A 195 8.23 6.21 3.77
N SER A 196 9.05 6.82 2.92
CA SER A 196 8.76 8.14 2.36
C SER A 196 7.85 8.08 1.14
N GLU A 197 6.98 9.07 1.01
CA GLU A 197 6.11 9.27 -0.14
C GLU A 197 6.39 10.65 -0.79
N PRO A 198 7.21 10.69 -1.86
CA PRO A 198 7.62 11.95 -2.48
C PRO A 198 6.47 12.81 -3.02
N TYR A 199 5.36 12.19 -3.40
CA TYR A 199 4.22 12.86 -4.04
C TYR A 199 3.25 13.50 -3.03
N SER A 200 3.18 12.99 -1.81
CA SER A 200 2.39 13.57 -0.71
C SER A 200 3.22 14.54 0.15
N GLY A 201 4.54 14.56 -0.04
CA GLY A 201 5.47 15.37 0.73
C GLY A 201 5.88 14.73 2.06
N GLU A 202 5.57 13.46 2.28
CA GLU A 202 6.01 12.72 3.47
C GLU A 202 7.47 12.28 3.32
N HIS A 203 8.34 12.87 4.15
CA HIS A 203 9.77 12.62 4.14
C HIS A 203 10.23 11.95 5.44
N HIS A 204 10.70 10.71 5.33
CA HIS A 204 11.20 9.91 6.43
C HIS A 204 12.71 9.68 6.33
N THR A 205 13.36 9.54 7.48
CA THR A 205 14.77 9.19 7.58
C THR A 205 14.97 8.03 8.54
N LYS A 206 16.02 7.25 8.30
CA LYS A 206 16.45 6.14 9.16
C LYS A 206 17.79 6.49 9.79
N THR A 207 17.91 6.32 11.10
CA THR A 207 19.19 6.45 11.81
C THR A 207 19.97 5.15 11.66
N LEU A 208 21.14 5.24 11.02
CA LEU A 208 22.01 4.09 10.81
C LEU A 208 23.07 3.95 11.89
N ARG A 209 23.52 5.07 12.44
CA ARG A 209 24.51 5.10 13.52
C ARG A 209 24.19 6.15 14.55
N THR A 210 24.47 5.80 15.79
CA THR A 210 24.40 6.68 16.95
C THR A 210 25.71 6.52 17.71
N ILE A 211 26.39 7.63 18.00
CA ILE A 211 27.69 7.64 18.68
C ILE A 211 27.61 8.63 19.85
N ILE A 212 27.94 8.15 21.04
CA ILE A 212 28.04 8.94 22.26
C ILE A 212 29.45 9.53 22.33
N LEU A 213 29.57 10.81 22.02
CA LEU A 213 30.87 11.48 21.86
C LEU A 213 31.44 12.00 23.17
N ALA A 214 30.62 12.63 24.02
CA ALA A 214 31.11 13.23 25.27
C ALA A 214 29.99 13.52 26.29
N TRP A 215 30.36 13.56 27.57
CA TRP A 215 29.55 14.18 28.61
C TRP A 215 29.75 15.70 28.63
N SER A 216 28.69 16.45 28.96
CA SER A 216 28.70 17.91 28.95
C SER A 216 28.49 18.49 30.35
N THR A 217 29.27 19.52 30.70
CA THR A 217 29.08 20.33 31.92
C THR A 217 28.04 21.45 31.74
N HIS A 218 27.56 21.66 30.52
CA HIS A 218 26.71 22.80 30.15
C HIS A 218 25.33 22.36 29.67
N THR A 219 24.30 23.04 30.16
CA THR A 219 22.93 22.90 29.63
C THR A 219 22.72 23.68 28.33
N ARG A 220 23.50 24.75 28.12
CA ARG A 220 23.49 25.52 26.88
C ARG A 220 24.13 24.72 25.75
N ARG A 221 23.59 24.84 24.54
CA ARG A 221 24.20 24.29 23.32
C ARG A 221 25.33 25.21 22.86
N LEU A 222 26.57 24.83 23.15
CA LEU A 222 27.76 25.57 22.73
C LEU A 222 28.37 24.86 21.51
N PHE A 223 28.30 25.46 20.32
CA PHE A 223 28.91 24.87 19.11
C PHE A 223 30.40 24.59 19.23
N PRO A 224 31.23 25.44 19.89
CA PRO A 224 32.62 25.08 20.14
C PRO A 224 32.80 23.79 20.94
N GLU A 225 31.87 23.49 21.85
CA GLU A 225 31.87 22.25 22.63
C GLU A 225 31.48 21.05 21.76
N LEU A 226 30.45 21.20 20.91
CA LEU A 226 30.06 20.15 19.95
C LEU A 226 31.21 19.82 18.99
N ARG A 227 31.87 20.84 18.42
CA ARG A 227 33.03 20.68 17.54
C ARG A 227 34.17 19.93 18.22
N LYS A 228 34.50 20.30 19.47
CA LYS A 228 35.53 19.60 20.24
C LYS A 228 35.18 18.13 20.46
N ALA A 229 33.90 17.82 20.78
CA ALA A 229 33.46 16.45 20.97
C ALA A 229 33.53 15.60 19.69
N CYS A 230 33.43 16.21 18.50
CA CYS A 230 33.59 15.51 17.23
C CYS A 230 34.98 14.87 17.07
N LEU A 231 36.02 15.41 17.73
CA LEU A 231 37.37 14.84 17.68
C LEU A 231 37.49 13.49 18.40
N ASN A 232 36.47 13.10 19.17
CA ASN A 232 36.50 11.85 19.92
C ASN A 232 36.22 10.62 19.05
N HIS A 233 35.73 10.80 17.80
CA HIS A 233 35.46 9.71 16.88
C HIS A 233 35.90 10.05 15.46
N VAL A 234 36.54 9.10 14.76
CA VAL A 234 37.13 9.33 13.42
C VAL A 234 36.11 9.79 12.38
N ASP A 235 34.91 9.20 12.41
CA ASP A 235 33.86 9.50 11.42
C ASP A 235 33.20 10.86 11.61
N THR A 236 33.38 11.51 12.76
CA THR A 236 32.81 12.85 13.02
C THR A 236 33.89 13.92 13.11
N ALA A 237 35.18 13.56 13.18
CA ALA A 237 36.29 14.48 13.38
C ALA A 237 36.34 15.65 12.39
N PHE A 238 35.92 15.44 11.14
CA PHE A 238 35.87 16.47 10.11
C PHE A 238 34.94 17.65 10.47
N LEU A 239 33.89 17.40 11.25
CA LEU A 239 32.91 18.41 11.69
C LEU A 239 33.47 19.39 12.72
N ASN A 240 34.67 19.11 13.28
CA ASN A 240 35.38 20.10 14.08
C ASN A 240 35.79 21.33 13.23
N ASP A 241 36.09 21.15 11.94
CA ASP A 241 36.44 22.22 11.02
C ASP A 241 35.21 23.07 10.68
N LYS A 242 35.32 24.39 10.89
CA LYS A 242 34.26 25.36 10.57
C LYS A 242 33.97 25.44 9.08
N ALA A 243 34.95 25.14 8.23
CA ALA A 243 34.74 25.15 6.78
C ALA A 243 33.94 23.94 6.28
N GLN A 244 33.87 22.86 7.07
CA GLN A 244 33.24 21.59 6.68
C GLN A 244 31.97 21.29 7.49
N SER A 245 31.44 22.28 8.20
CA SER A 245 30.27 22.07 9.05
C SER A 245 29.45 23.32 9.28
N THR A 246 28.14 23.11 9.40
CA THR A 246 27.13 24.15 9.48
C THR A 246 26.44 24.12 10.84
N GLU A 247 26.29 25.31 11.44
CA GLU A 247 25.68 25.47 12.77
C GLU A 247 24.19 25.77 12.65
N HIS A 248 23.35 24.77 12.92
CA HIS A 248 21.89 24.93 12.88
C HIS A 248 21.36 25.39 14.24
N ARG A 249 20.86 26.64 14.28
CA ARG A 249 20.46 27.33 15.52
C ARG A 249 18.93 27.39 15.74
N SER A 250 18.14 26.95 14.77
CA SER A 250 16.68 27.03 14.85
C SER A 250 16.11 25.98 15.79
N HIS A 251 15.29 26.43 16.75
CA HIS A 251 14.51 25.55 17.64
C HIS A 251 13.05 25.41 17.18
N TYR A 252 12.65 26.14 16.13
CA TYR A 252 11.27 26.22 15.66
C TYR A 252 11.25 26.04 14.13
N GLY A 253 10.67 24.93 13.66
CA GLY A 253 10.27 24.73 12.26
C GLY A 253 11.13 23.75 11.46
N ILE A 254 10.43 22.81 10.81
CA ILE A 254 10.72 22.05 9.58
C ILE A 254 12.22 21.94 9.21
N GLY A 255 12.82 20.77 9.47
CA GLY A 255 14.24 20.45 9.20
C GLY A 255 14.98 19.82 10.40
N GLN A 256 16.30 19.64 10.29
CA GLN A 256 17.25 18.86 11.14
C GLN A 256 17.29 19.13 12.67
N GLY A 257 16.38 19.94 13.21
CA GLY A 257 16.46 20.43 14.58
C GLY A 257 17.70 21.30 14.79
N ALA A 258 18.14 21.44 16.03
CA ALA A 258 19.28 22.30 16.36
C ALA A 258 20.53 21.47 16.69
N GLY A 259 21.56 21.58 15.84
CA GLY A 259 22.77 20.76 15.89
C GLY A 259 23.88 21.25 14.95
N LEU A 260 25.02 20.53 14.94
CA LEU A 260 26.16 20.76 14.05
C LEU A 260 26.20 19.65 13.00
N THR A 261 26.17 20.00 11.71
CA THR A 261 26.03 19.02 10.62
C THR A 261 26.99 19.30 9.46
N ASP A 262 27.14 18.35 8.54
CA ASP A 262 27.97 18.46 7.34
C ASP A 262 27.24 19.11 6.15
N LEU A 263 25.92 19.30 6.26
CA LEU A 263 25.08 19.79 5.17
C LEU A 263 24.43 21.13 5.51
N ASP A 264 24.39 22.01 4.50
CA ASP A 264 23.73 23.31 4.59
C ASP A 264 22.20 23.19 4.61
N TYR A 265 21.66 22.29 3.79
CA TYR A 265 20.25 21.98 3.70
C TYR A 265 20.08 20.52 3.24
N ASN A 266 19.71 19.61 4.14
CA ASN A 266 19.11 18.31 3.81
C ASN A 266 18.73 17.56 5.08
N ASP A 267 17.77 16.63 5.00
CA ASP A 267 17.20 15.92 6.15
C ASP A 267 18.04 14.71 6.65
N HIS A 268 19.12 14.37 5.96
CA HIS A 268 19.97 13.19 6.22
C HIS A 268 21.45 13.59 6.29
N GLY A 269 22.35 12.71 6.76
CA GLY A 269 23.78 13.00 6.96
C GLY A 269 24.18 12.94 8.44
N TRP A 270 25.34 13.53 8.77
CA TRP A 270 25.81 13.59 10.15
C TRP A 270 25.18 14.76 10.89
N CYS A 271 24.62 14.49 12.07
CA CYS A 271 24.10 15.51 12.97
C CYS A 271 24.62 15.32 14.39
N ILE A 272 25.25 16.36 14.94
CA ILE A 272 25.73 16.39 16.32
C ILE A 272 24.81 17.26 17.14
N GLN A 273 24.23 16.65 18.16
CA GLN A 273 23.28 17.30 19.06
C GLN A 273 23.68 17.09 20.51
N LYS A 274 23.26 18.04 21.35
CA LYS A 274 23.33 17.91 22.80
C LYS A 274 21.96 17.54 23.34
N MET A 275 21.90 16.46 24.11
CA MET A 275 20.75 16.11 24.92
C MET A 275 20.99 16.50 26.37
N VAL A 276 20.14 17.38 26.90
CA VAL A 276 20.23 17.90 28.27
C VAL A 276 19.52 16.95 29.22
N PHE A 277 20.13 16.70 30.38
CA PHE A 277 19.54 15.87 31.42
C PHE A 277 18.59 16.69 32.29
N TRP A 278 17.29 16.63 32.00
CA TRP A 278 16.27 17.36 32.77
C TRP A 278 15.88 16.68 34.10
N ASN A 279 16.27 15.42 34.29
CA ASN A 279 16.01 14.67 35.52
C ASN A 279 17.34 14.10 36.02
N GLU A 280 17.85 14.66 37.12
CA GLU A 280 19.13 14.27 37.71
C GLU A 280 19.09 12.87 38.34
N GLY A 281 17.91 12.40 38.79
CA GLY A 281 17.73 11.07 39.36
C GLY A 281 17.73 9.93 38.34
N ASN A 282 17.60 10.25 37.04
CA ASN A 282 17.75 9.27 35.96
C ASN A 282 18.25 9.97 34.69
N LYS A 283 19.58 10.17 34.62
CA LYS A 283 20.26 10.78 33.46
C LYS A 283 20.33 9.83 32.26
N ALA A 284 20.44 8.52 32.51
CA ALA A 284 20.66 7.52 31.47
C ALA A 284 19.52 7.45 30.45
N LYS A 285 18.27 7.73 30.87
CA LYS A 285 17.11 7.74 29.96
C LYS A 285 17.20 8.74 28.78
N TYR A 286 18.10 9.73 28.86
CA TYR A 286 18.33 10.72 27.80
C TYR A 286 19.48 10.31 26.87
N VAL A 287 20.14 9.18 27.12
CA VAL A 287 21.24 8.68 26.30
C VAL A 287 20.67 7.59 25.39
N PRO A 288 20.62 7.81 24.06
CA PRO A 288 20.10 6.83 23.12
C PRO A 288 21.08 5.66 22.99
N LEU A 289 20.56 4.51 22.58
CA LEU A 289 21.38 3.36 22.23
C LEU A 289 22.39 3.73 21.12
N GLY A 290 23.68 3.46 21.37
CA GLY A 290 24.74 3.79 20.42
C GLY A 290 26.12 3.30 20.84
N GLU A 291 27.09 3.57 19.99
CA GLU A 291 28.52 3.34 20.24
C GLU A 291 29.04 4.36 21.25
N VAL A 292 29.80 3.94 22.27
CA VAL A 292 30.43 4.87 23.23
C VAL A 292 31.84 5.20 22.77
N ALA A 293 32.07 6.48 22.44
CA ALA A 293 33.35 6.99 21.96
C ALA A 293 33.86 8.14 22.86
N ILE A 294 33.63 8.06 24.17
CA ILE A 294 34.06 9.09 25.12
C ILE A 294 35.54 8.86 25.44
N GLN A 295 36.40 9.84 25.16
CA GLN A 295 37.81 9.81 25.59
C GLN A 295 37.89 10.06 27.10
N GLU A 296 38.74 9.29 27.80
CA GLU A 296 39.05 9.46 29.23
C GLU A 296 39.73 10.81 29.55
#